data_AF-X1EP72-F1
#
_entry.id   AF-X1EP72-F1
#
_cell.length_a   1.000
_cell.length_b   1.000
_cell.length_c   1.000
_cell.angle_alpha   90.00
_cell.angle_beta   90.00
_cell.angle_gamma   90.00
#
_symmetry.space_group_name_H-M   'P 1'
#
loop_
_entity.id
_entity.type
_entity.pdbx_description
1 polymer ?
#
loop_
_entity_poly.entity_id
_entity_poly.type
_entity_poly.pdbx_seq_one_letter_code
_entity_poly.pdbx_strand_id
1 'polypeptide(L)'
;MVKEIKLRNGVDVEFDEKAPITLYEIIISEVLIPKYKENKDWNLTINIILEEMNVIISKYELDPKLKIGLLNQVEKHLDKDIEELTGCDKI
;
A
#
# COMPACT_ATOMS: atom_id res chain seq x y z
N MET A 1 -7.27 -4.19 -18.51
CA MET A 1 -6.14 -4.70 -19.32
C MET A 1 -5.12 -5.13 -18.30
N VAL A 2 -4.65 -6.37 -18.37
CA VAL A 2 -3.71 -6.89 -17.38
C VAL A 2 -2.28 -6.51 -17.79
N LYS A 3 -1.52 -5.94 -16.87
CA LYS A 3 -0.12 -5.48 -17.06
C LYS A 3 0.74 -6.03 -15.93
N GLU A 4 1.98 -6.38 -16.24
CA GLU A 4 2.95 -6.77 -15.22
C GLU A 4 3.68 -5.53 -14.69
N ILE A 5 3.65 -5.31 -13.38
CA ILE A 5 4.27 -4.20 -12.67
C ILE A 5 5.33 -4.75 -11.75
N LYS A 6 6.56 -4.24 -11.89
CA LYS A 6 7.64 -4.53 -10.96
C LYS A 6 7.78 -3.46 -9.88
N LEU A 7 7.70 -3.88 -8.62
CA LEU A 7 8.02 -3.06 -7.44
C LEU A 7 9.54 -2.85 -7.29
N ARG A 8 9.98 -1.85 -6.54
CA ARG A 8 11.42 -1.55 -6.31
C ARG A 8 12.16 -2.68 -5.59
N ASN A 9 11.46 -3.46 -4.77
CA ASN A 9 12.02 -4.64 -4.10
C ASN A 9 12.18 -5.85 -5.04
N GLY A 10 11.76 -5.73 -6.30
CA GLY A 10 11.90 -6.75 -7.33
C GLY A 10 10.69 -7.66 -7.50
N VAL A 11 9.66 -7.53 -6.66
CA VAL A 11 8.41 -8.29 -6.76
C VAL A 11 7.65 -7.89 -8.02
N ASP A 12 7.26 -8.89 -8.80
CA ASP A 12 6.43 -8.72 -9.99
C ASP A 12 4.95 -8.90 -9.61
N VAL A 13 4.10 -8.01 -10.11
CA VAL A 13 2.69 -7.87 -9.75
C VAL A 13 1.84 -7.85 -10.99
N GLU A 14 0.90 -8.77 -11.08
CA GLU A 14 -0.13 -8.72 -12.09
C GLU A 14 -1.17 -7.65 -11.72
N PHE A 15 -1.24 -6.59 -12.54
CA PHE A 15 -2.11 -5.45 -12.31
C PHE A 15 -3.24 -5.40 -13.34
N ASP A 16 -4.48 -5.40 -12.86
CA ASP A 16 -5.66 -5.06 -13.66
C ASP A 16 -6.22 -3.71 -13.21
N GLU A 17 -6.30 -2.77 -14.14
CA GLU A 17 -6.88 -1.44 -13.92
C GLU A 17 -8.32 -1.49 -13.38
N LYS A 18 -9.08 -2.56 -13.68
CA LYS A 18 -10.44 -2.75 -13.15
C LYS A 18 -10.47 -3.30 -11.73
N ALA A 19 -9.38 -3.90 -11.27
CA ALA A 19 -9.24 -4.52 -9.97
C ALA A 19 -7.88 -4.15 -9.32
N PRO A 20 -7.64 -2.85 -9.04
CA PRO A 20 -6.34 -2.39 -8.55
C PRO A 20 -6.03 -2.85 -7.12
N ILE A 21 -6.99 -3.48 -6.44
CA ILE A 21 -6.87 -3.94 -5.06
C ILE A 21 -5.69 -4.91 -4.87
N THR A 22 -5.42 -5.78 -5.85
CA THR A 22 -4.30 -6.72 -5.79
C THR A 22 -2.96 -6.00 -5.67
N LEU A 23 -2.77 -4.92 -6.44
CA LEU A 23 -1.57 -4.09 -6.34
C LEU A 23 -1.46 -3.44 -4.96
N TYR A 24 -2.57 -2.96 -4.40
CA TYR A 24 -2.58 -2.34 -3.08
C TYR A 24 -2.20 -3.33 -1.98
N GLU A 25 -2.81 -4.52 -1.99
CA GLU A 25 -2.52 -5.57 -1.00
C GLU A 25 -1.04 -5.98 -1.04
N ILE A 26 -0.46 -6.11 -2.23
CA ILE A 26 0.95 -6.48 -2.37
C ILE A 26 1.87 -5.34 -1.89
N ILE A 27 1.57 -4.08 -2.20
CA ILE A 27 2.35 -2.95 -1.66
C ILE A 27 2.26 -2.92 -0.13
N ILE A 28 1.09 -3.23 0.43
CA ILE A 28 0.91 -3.30 1.88
C ILE A 28 1.73 -4.44 2.48
N SER A 29 1.65 -5.65 1.93
CA SER A 29 2.33 -6.82 2.49
C SER A 29 3.85 -6.78 2.29
N GLU A 30 4.32 -6.33 1.12
CA GLU A 30 5.72 -6.42 0.72
C GLU A 30 6.53 -5.15 1.02
N VAL A 31 5.86 -4.02 1.26
CA VAL A 31 6.51 -2.73 1.50
C VAL A 31 6.07 -2.09 2.81
N LEU A 32 4.76 -1.85 3.01
CA LEU A 32 4.27 -1.15 4.21
C LEU A 32 4.59 -1.92 5.50
N ILE A 33 4.11 -3.17 5.61
CA ILE A 33 4.23 -3.96 6.84
C ILE A 33 5.70 -4.18 7.24
N PRO A 34 6.61 -4.61 6.33
CA PRO A 34 8.02 -4.78 6.65
C PRO A 34 8.67 -3.47 7.10
N LYS A 35 8.37 -2.35 6.43
CA LYS A 35 8.96 -1.05 6.78
C LYS A 35 8.46 -0.53 8.12
N TYR A 36 7.17 -0.66 8.40
CA TYR A 36 6.65 -0.30 9.72
C TYR A 36 7.25 -1.16 10.83
N LYS A 37 7.43 -2.47 10.62
CA LYS A 37 8.10 -3.35 11.60
C LYS A 37 9.55 -2.92 11.88
N GLU A 38 10.25 -2.41 10.86
CA GLU A 38 11.63 -1.93 10.96
C GLU A 38 11.72 -0.59 11.71
N ASN A 39 10.86 0.38 11.39
CA ASN A 39 11.01 1.76 11.85
C ASN A 39 10.01 2.20 12.94
N LYS A 40 8.87 1.51 13.08
CA LYS A 40 7.72 1.86 13.95
C LYS A 40 7.18 3.29 13.74
N ASP A 41 7.31 3.82 12.53
CA ASP A 41 6.90 5.17 12.15
C ASP A 41 5.91 5.09 10.99
N TRP A 42 4.65 5.42 11.28
CA TRP A 42 3.57 5.44 10.29
C TRP A 42 3.76 6.52 9.23
N ASN A 43 4.21 7.71 9.60
CA ASN A 43 4.39 8.81 8.65
C ASN A 43 5.49 8.48 7.65
N LEU A 44 6.62 7.99 8.14
CA LEU A 44 7.72 7.54 7.29
C LEU A 44 7.28 6.40 6.37
N THR A 45 6.56 5.42 6.91
CA THR A 45 6.13 4.25 6.15
C THR A 45 5.09 4.60 5.07
N ILE A 46 4.13 5.49 5.38
CA ILE A 46 3.18 6.01 4.39
C ILE A 46 3.91 6.75 3.27
N ASN A 47 4.89 7.59 3.60
CA ASN A 47 5.69 8.29 2.58
C ASN A 47 6.43 7.30 1.67
N ILE A 48 6.97 6.21 2.21
CA ILE A 48 7.66 5.17 1.42
C ILE A 48 6.71 4.53 0.40
N ILE A 49 5.50 4.13 0.81
CA ILE A 49 4.56 3.49 -0.12
C ILE A 49 3.97 4.47 -1.14
N LEU A 50 3.84 5.75 -0.79
CA LEU A 50 3.43 6.79 -1.75
C LEU A 50 4.51 7.05 -2.79
N GLU A 51 5.78 7.05 -2.39
CA GLU A 51 6.91 7.15 -3.31
C GLU A 51 7.03 5.91 -4.22
N GLU A 52 6.79 4.71 -3.67
CA GLU A 52 6.70 3.48 -4.46
C GLU A 52 5.60 3.61 -5.53
N MET A 53 4.40 4.03 -5.13
CA MET A 53 3.27 4.22 -6.03
C MET A 53 3.56 5.33 -7.07
N ASN A 54 4.25 6.41 -6.70
CA ASN A 54 4.67 7.46 -7.64
C ASN A 54 5.57 6.90 -8.75
N VAL A 55 6.53 6.05 -8.41
CA VAL A 55 7.40 5.41 -9.42
C VAL A 55 6.60 4.50 -10.33
N ILE A 56 5.71 3.69 -9.78
CA ILE A 56 4.86 2.79 -10.55
C ILE A 56 3.98 3.59 -11.53
N ILE A 57 3.30 4.62 -11.03
CA ILE A 57 2.45 5.50 -11.84
C ILE A 57 3.25 6.12 -12.98
N SER A 58 4.43 6.68 -12.68
CA SER A 58 5.26 7.34 -13.69
C SER A 58 5.83 6.35 -14.71
N LYS A 59 6.23 5.14 -14.27
CA LYS A 59 6.90 4.16 -15.11
C LYS A 59 5.94 3.44 -16.07
N TYR A 60 4.71 3.17 -15.61
CA TYR A 60 3.72 2.42 -16.38
C TYR A 60 2.55 3.28 -16.87
N GLU A 61 2.68 4.61 -16.76
CA GLU A 61 1.70 5.61 -17.20
C GLU A 61 0.28 5.36 -16.66
N LEU A 62 0.19 5.08 -15.35
CA LEU A 62 -1.08 4.74 -14.69
C LEU A 62 -1.81 5.98 -14.17
N ASP A 63 -3.07 5.82 -13.78
CA ASP A 63 -3.87 6.90 -13.19
C ASP A 63 -3.30 7.32 -11.81
N PRO A 64 -2.96 8.61 -11.60
CA PRO A 64 -2.53 9.12 -10.30
C PRO A 64 -3.51 8.88 -9.14
N LYS A 65 -4.81 8.69 -9.43
CA LYS A 65 -5.84 8.37 -8.42
C LYS A 65 -5.60 7.05 -7.70
N LEU A 66 -4.76 6.16 -8.24
CA LEU A 66 -4.34 4.93 -7.56
C LEU A 66 -3.72 5.20 -6.18
N LYS A 67 -3.12 6.38 -5.96
CA LYS A 67 -2.61 6.80 -4.64
C LYS A 67 -3.72 6.92 -3.59
N ILE A 68 -4.86 7.49 -3.97
CA ILE A 68 -6.02 7.60 -3.08
C ILE A 68 -6.56 6.20 -2.77
N GLY A 69 -6.64 5.34 -3.79
CA GLY A 69 -7.04 3.95 -3.62
C GLY A 69 -6.15 3.17 -2.65
N LEU A 70 -4.82 3.33 -2.76
CA LEU A 70 -3.85 2.73 -1.85
C LEU A 70 -4.06 3.21 -0.40
N LEU A 71 -4.19 4.53 -0.19
CA LEU A 71 -4.40 5.08 1.15
C LEU A 71 -5.71 4.58 1.77
N ASN A 72 -6.81 4.55 1.01
CA ASN A 72 -8.08 3.99 1.47
C ASN A 72 -7.96 2.50 1.83
N GLN A 73 -7.11 1.75 1.11
CA GLN A 73 -6.89 0.34 1.42
C GLN A 73 -6.07 0.17 2.70
N VAL A 74 -5.04 1.01 2.91
CA VAL A 74 -4.27 1.06 4.16
C VAL A 74 -5.18 1.38 5.34
N GLU A 75 -6.05 2.38 5.22
CA GLU A 75 -7.03 2.75 6.26
C GLU A 75 -7.92 1.57 6.65
N LYS A 76 -8.42 0.78 5.68
CA LYS A 76 -9.20 -0.44 5.99
C LYS A 76 -8.42 -1.51 6.75
N HIS A 77 -7.11 -1.60 6.56
CA HIS A 77 -6.27 -2.52 7.33
C HIS A 77 -6.03 -1.99 8.75
N LEU A 78 -5.87 -0.67 8.90
CA LEU A 78 -5.78 -0.02 10.20
C LEU A 78 -7.08 -0.13 11.01
N ASP A 79 -8.24 0.06 10.38
CA ASP A 79 -9.54 -0.06 11.05
C ASP A 79 -9.77 -1.47 11.61
N LYS A 80 -9.33 -2.50 10.88
CA LYS A 80 -9.37 -3.90 11.36
C LYS A 80 -8.43 -4.12 12.54
N ASP A 81 -7.22 -3.57 12.49
CA ASP A 81 -6.29 -3.62 13.62
C ASP A 81 -6.82 -2.84 14.83
N ILE A 82 -7.53 -1.71 14.64
CA ILE A 82 -8.16 -0.92 15.72
C ILE A 82 -9.38 -1.64 16.32
N GLU A 83 -10.22 -2.30 15.50
CA GLU A 83 -11.33 -3.12 16.01
C GLU A 83 -10.82 -4.34 16.80
N GLU A 84 -9.67 -4.92 16.45
CA GLU A 84 -9.04 -5.98 17.23
C GLU A 84 -8.35 -5.47 18.51
N LEU A 85 -8.04 -4.18 18.60
CA LEU A 85 -7.58 -3.49 19.82
C LEU A 85 -8.71 -3.19 20.82
N THR A 86 -9.57 -4.17 21.11
CA THR A 86 -10.59 -4.14 22.20
C THR A 86 -9.97 -4.17 23.62
N GLY A 87 -8.78 -3.60 23.78
CA GLY A 87 -8.05 -3.48 25.04
C GLY A 87 -7.22 -2.20 25.18
N CYS A 88 -7.33 -1.25 24.26
CA CYS A 88 -6.79 0.09 24.51
C CYS A 88 -7.84 0.88 25.30
N ASP A 89 -7.54 1.09 26.58
CA ASP A 89 -8.33 1.92 27.49
C ASP A 89 -8.70 3.24 26.82
N LYS A 90 -10.00 3.51 26.74
CA LYS A 90 -10.53 4.82 26.33
C LYS A 90 -10.03 5.84 27.35
N ILE A 91 -9.27 6.83 26.88
CA ILE A 91 -8.85 8.01 27.67
C ILE A 91 -10.10 8.80 28.07
#